data_AF-A0A538CIT0-F1
#
_entry.id   AF-A0A538CIT0-F1
#
_cell.length_a   1.000
_cell.length_b   1.000
_cell.length_c   1.000
_cell.angle_alpha   90.00
_cell.angle_beta   90.00
_cell.angle_gamma   90.00
#
_symmetry.space_group_name_H-M   'P 1'
#
loop_
_entity.id
_entity.type
_entity.pdbx_description
1 polymer ?
#
loop_
_entity_poly.entity_id
_entity_poly.type
_entity_poly.pdbx_seq_one_letter_code
_entity_poly.pdbx_strand_id
1 'polypeptide(L)'
;MSVTDISIDTLAYADLVRIGLEDIPGASQSEWTLHGAVDPGITILELLAWQLEQRLFMADQLTEPMVRASLRLLGLDEPAAAQAAVTVLSVTTPGAASPLPAGTVFALRRDTSGRRFATDADVPVQPVGAVEASGRLLTTGDALELTLHTTTGTAAAGAELSLLVDVAAAPGVAPSWSPDAADVQPPADLRWEAIGPAGTLSAVDVHDTTGALRRSGLLTLPWPAVWDEAGADAPRLRAVATGASYTEPVRIAAVSPNAVVARHREPRSADVSDQVGGFLPLPERSVGLDDAGGALLDGEGDVVLAVTERDGERHEWTGVRSWVAIGPADRVFLVDRDRGRLRFGDGRAGRILRPGATPDAQLRFALGAGREGNLGAGGEWVQDGGAAAINPVAA
;
A
#
# COMPACT_ATOMS: atom_id res chain seq x y z
N MET A 1 3.18 26.53 12.67
CA MET A 1 2.58 26.77 13.99
C MET A 1 2.71 25.47 14.78
N SER A 2 3.61 25.39 15.74
CA SER A 2 3.61 24.28 16.70
C SER A 2 2.47 24.53 17.68
N VAL A 3 1.46 23.67 17.67
CA VAL A 3 0.46 23.65 18.74
C VAL A 3 1.20 23.21 20.00
N THR A 4 1.10 23.98 21.07
CA THR A 4 1.66 23.61 22.38
C THR A 4 1.00 22.33 22.86
N ASP A 5 1.77 21.37 23.37
CA ASP A 5 1.21 20.14 23.95
C ASP A 5 0.21 20.51 25.04
N ILE A 6 -1.01 19.96 24.91
CA ILE A 6 -2.09 20.15 25.88
C ILE A 6 -1.88 19.11 26.98
N SER A 7 -1.64 19.57 28.20
CA SER A 7 -1.51 18.76 29.42
C SER A 7 -2.77 18.94 30.27
N ILE A 8 -3.32 17.85 30.79
CA ILE A 8 -4.49 17.86 31.68
C ILE A 8 -4.05 18.32 33.09
N ASP A 9 -2.84 17.93 33.51
CA ASP A 9 -2.25 18.32 34.79
C ASP A 9 -0.71 18.40 34.72
N THR A 10 -0.13 19.42 35.34
CA THR A 10 1.32 19.70 35.33
C THR A 10 2.01 19.41 36.67
N LEU A 11 1.33 18.78 37.63
CA LEU A 11 1.91 18.44 38.93
C LEU A 11 3.05 17.42 38.79
N ALA A 12 4.23 17.79 39.31
CA ALA A 12 5.38 16.89 39.42
C ALA A 12 5.48 16.26 40.82
N TYR A 13 6.32 15.25 40.98
CA TYR A 13 6.62 14.61 42.25
C TYR A 13 6.84 15.61 43.40
N ALA A 14 7.65 16.64 43.15
CA ALA A 14 7.98 17.65 44.17
C ALA A 14 6.74 18.44 44.61
N ASP A 15 5.82 18.74 43.69
CA ASP A 15 4.57 19.42 44.00
C ASP A 15 3.65 18.52 44.82
N LEU A 16 3.55 17.25 44.43
CA LEU A 16 2.73 16.26 45.14
C LEU A 16 3.22 16.01 46.56
N VAL A 17 4.54 15.91 46.76
CA VAL A 17 5.14 15.78 48.10
C VAL A 17 4.87 17.05 48.92
N ARG A 18 5.06 18.23 48.33
CA ARG A 18 4.81 19.51 49.01
C ARG A 18 3.34 19.64 49.43
N ILE A 19 2.39 19.36 48.53
CA ILE A 19 0.96 19.37 48.82
C ILE A 19 0.64 18.38 49.94
N GLY A 20 1.18 17.17 49.87
CA GLY A 20 1.00 16.17 50.92
C GLY A 20 1.51 16.66 52.27
N LEU A 21 2.72 17.21 52.34
CA LEU A 21 3.30 17.76 53.57
C LEU A 21 2.47 18.91 54.16
N GLU A 22 1.96 19.80 53.30
CA GLU A 22 1.09 20.91 53.70
C GLU A 22 -0.25 20.44 54.28
N ASP A 23 -0.76 19.29 53.83
CA ASP A 23 -2.05 18.72 54.26
C ASP A 23 -1.96 17.88 55.55
N ILE A 24 -0.78 17.33 55.89
CA ILE A 24 -0.60 16.45 57.07
C ILE A 24 -1.19 17.03 58.36
N PRO A 25 -0.95 18.31 58.75
CA PRO A 25 -1.47 18.83 60.01
C PRO A 25 -3.00 18.82 60.09
N GLY A 26 -3.66 19.09 58.96
CA GLY A 26 -5.12 19.05 58.84
C GLY A 26 -5.66 17.61 58.83
N ALA A 27 -5.07 16.76 57.99
CA ALA A 27 -5.50 15.37 57.81
C ALA A 27 -5.26 14.50 59.05
N SER A 28 -4.18 14.76 59.79
CA SER A 28 -3.82 14.00 61.01
C SER A 28 -4.37 14.60 62.30
N GLN A 29 -5.12 15.71 62.24
CA GLN A 29 -5.53 16.48 63.44
C GLN A 29 -4.33 16.83 64.35
N SER A 30 -3.18 17.12 63.72
CA SER A 30 -1.89 17.37 64.38
C SER A 30 -1.34 16.20 65.23
N GLU A 31 -1.83 14.97 65.06
CA GLU A 31 -1.27 13.78 65.72
C GLU A 31 0.07 13.35 65.11
N TRP A 32 0.26 13.57 63.80
CA TRP A 32 1.50 13.25 63.11
C TRP A 32 2.42 14.47 63.10
N THR A 33 3.44 14.48 63.96
CA THR A 33 4.28 15.67 64.21
C THR A 33 5.70 15.60 63.64
N LEU A 34 6.19 14.41 63.27
CA LEU A 34 7.53 14.23 62.71
C LEU A 34 7.44 14.18 61.18
N HIS A 35 7.94 15.19 60.47
CA HIS A 35 7.88 15.23 59.00
C HIS A 35 9.28 15.18 58.35
N GLY A 36 10.22 14.49 59.01
CA GLY A 36 11.58 14.34 58.52
C GLY A 36 11.77 13.06 57.70
N ALA A 37 12.87 12.98 56.95
CA ALA A 37 13.22 11.82 56.10
C ALA A 37 13.39 10.49 56.86
N VAL A 38 13.51 10.53 58.19
CA VAL A 38 13.59 9.34 59.05
C VAL A 38 12.21 8.77 59.39
N ASP A 39 11.14 9.50 59.10
CA ASP A 39 9.77 9.06 59.34
C ASP A 39 9.30 8.12 58.21
N PRO A 40 8.93 6.86 58.51
CA PRO A 40 8.46 5.92 57.49
C PRO A 40 7.16 6.37 56.81
N GLY A 41 6.32 7.17 57.46
CA GLY A 41 5.14 7.78 56.87
C GLY A 41 5.49 8.77 55.76
N ILE A 42 6.60 9.51 55.91
CA ILE A 42 7.10 10.39 54.84
C ILE A 42 7.59 9.55 53.66
N THR A 43 8.29 8.44 53.90
CA THR A 43 8.66 7.50 52.83
C THR A 43 7.45 6.94 52.08
N ILE A 44 6.35 6.65 52.78
CA ILE A 44 5.10 6.20 52.15
C ILE A 44 4.48 7.32 51.31
N LEU A 45 4.47 8.56 51.82
CA LEU A 45 3.96 9.73 51.10
C LEU A 45 4.75 9.96 49.80
N GLU A 46 6.08 9.91 49.87
CA GLU A 46 6.96 10.00 48.70
C GLU A 46 6.69 8.88 47.68
N LEU A 47 6.53 7.64 48.13
CA LEU A 47 6.20 6.51 47.25
C LEU A 47 4.85 6.72 46.54
N LEU A 48 3.83 7.20 47.27
CA LEU A 48 2.51 7.49 46.70
C LEU A 48 2.55 8.67 45.72
N ALA A 49 3.32 9.72 46.04
CA ALA A 49 3.55 10.85 45.14
C ALA A 49 4.20 10.39 43.84
N TRP A 50 5.23 9.55 43.93
CA TRP A 50 5.85 8.93 42.75
C TRP A 50 4.86 8.09 41.94
N GLN A 51 4.06 7.24 42.60
CA GLN A 51 3.07 6.42 41.91
C GLN A 51 1.97 7.26 41.24
N LEU A 52 1.57 8.37 41.86
CA LEU A 52 0.56 9.28 41.31
C LEU A 52 1.10 10.06 40.11
N GLU A 53 2.35 10.55 40.17
CA GLU A 53 3.01 11.20 39.04
C GLU A 53 3.05 10.26 37.81
N GLN A 54 3.39 8.98 37.99
CA GLN A 54 3.35 8.01 36.89
C GLN A 54 1.95 7.85 36.29
N ARG A 55 0.89 7.94 37.10
CA ARG A 55 -0.50 7.86 36.62
C ARG A 55 -0.94 9.13 35.91
N LEU A 56 -0.55 10.30 36.42
CA LEU A 56 -0.81 11.59 35.77
C LEU A 56 -0.15 11.64 34.40
N PHE A 57 1.13 11.24 34.30
CA PHE A 57 1.83 11.13 33.03
C PHE A 57 1.07 10.26 32.03
N MET A 58 0.58 9.10 32.45
CA MET A 58 -0.18 8.17 31.59
C MET A 58 -1.54 8.73 31.18
N ALA A 59 -2.21 9.48 32.05
CA ALA A 59 -3.50 10.12 31.76
C ALA A 59 -3.36 11.27 30.75
N ASP A 60 -2.23 11.98 30.80
CA ASP A 60 -1.88 13.06 29.87
C ASP A 60 -1.53 12.58 28.46
N GLN A 61 -1.26 11.27 28.29
CA GLN A 61 -0.94 10.74 26.97
C GLN A 61 -2.20 10.67 26.09
N LEU A 62 -2.20 11.45 25.01
CA LEU A 62 -3.13 11.27 23.90
C LEU A 62 -2.84 9.94 23.21
N THR A 63 -3.65 8.93 23.54
CA THR A 63 -3.57 7.63 22.85
C THR A 63 -4.17 7.73 21.45
N GLU A 64 -3.61 6.98 20.51
CA GLU A 64 -4.10 6.94 19.13
C GLU A 64 -5.60 6.57 19.00
N PRO A 65 -6.17 5.64 19.81
CA PRO A 65 -7.61 5.42 19.85
C PRO A 65 -8.41 6.67 20.24
N MET A 66 -7.90 7.49 21.16
CA MET A 66 -8.57 8.73 21.60
C MET A 66 -8.53 9.79 20.49
N VAL A 67 -7.43 9.88 19.75
CA VAL A 67 -7.33 10.74 18.55
C VAL A 67 -8.34 10.31 17.48
N ARG A 68 -8.39 9.02 17.12
CA ARG A 68 -9.38 8.49 16.15
C ARG A 68 -10.82 8.71 16.60
N ALA A 69 -11.12 8.43 17.88
CA ALA A 69 -12.46 8.66 18.43
C ALA A 69 -12.86 10.14 18.36
N SER A 70 -11.91 11.05 18.62
CA SER A 70 -12.13 12.50 18.51
C SER A 70 -12.37 12.93 17.05
N LEU A 71 -11.61 12.40 16.09
CA LEU A 71 -11.82 12.68 14.66
C LEU A 71 -13.21 12.22 14.20
N ARG A 72 -13.62 11.01 14.59
CA ARG A 72 -14.97 10.49 14.31
C ARG A 72 -16.07 11.36 14.92
N LEU A 73 -15.88 11.83 16.16
CA LEU A 73 -16.83 12.73 16.82
C LEU A 73 -17.00 14.06 16.06
N LEU A 74 -15.91 14.55 15.45
CA LEU A 74 -15.91 15.74 14.60
C LEU A 74 -16.45 15.49 13.19
N GLY A 75 -16.79 14.24 12.84
CA GLY A 75 -17.19 13.86 11.48
C GLY A 75 -16.04 13.93 10.48
N LEU A 76 -14.80 13.90 10.95
CA LEU A 76 -13.60 13.84 10.12
C LEU A 76 -13.20 12.39 9.89
N ASP A 77 -12.71 12.10 8.69
CA ASP A 77 -12.15 10.79 8.37
C ASP A 77 -10.92 10.51 9.25
N GLU A 78 -10.73 9.25 9.61
CA GLU A 78 -9.54 8.82 10.31
C GLU A 78 -8.28 9.06 9.46
N PRO A 79 -7.09 9.15 10.08
CA PRO A 79 -5.84 9.18 9.34
C PRO A 79 -5.80 7.95 8.45
N ALA A 80 -5.72 8.20 7.14
CA ALA A 80 -5.71 7.14 6.15
C ALA A 80 -4.51 6.22 6.35
N ALA A 81 -4.66 4.99 5.87
CA ALA A 81 -3.57 4.06 5.65
C ALA A 81 -2.30 4.73 5.12
N ALA A 82 -1.13 4.26 5.56
CA ALA A 82 0.05 4.43 4.73
C ALA A 82 -0.20 3.70 3.41
N GLN A 83 -0.34 4.44 2.31
CA GLN A 83 -0.55 3.86 0.99
C GLN A 83 0.80 3.70 0.28
N ALA A 84 0.99 2.56 -0.37
CA ALA A 84 2.14 2.35 -1.24
C ALA A 84 2.07 3.33 -2.41
N ALA A 85 3.18 4.00 -2.70
CA ALA A 85 3.30 4.80 -3.92
C ALA A 85 3.10 3.88 -5.14
N VAL A 86 2.39 4.37 -6.15
CA VAL A 86 2.03 3.61 -7.34
C VAL A 86 2.70 4.23 -8.55
N THR A 87 3.26 3.40 -9.42
CA THR A 87 3.85 3.80 -10.70
C THR A 87 3.47 2.78 -11.77
N VAL A 88 3.76 3.10 -13.02
CA VAL A 88 3.72 2.12 -14.12
C VAL A 88 5.15 1.83 -14.55
N LEU A 89 5.43 0.57 -14.85
CA LEU A 89 6.70 0.13 -15.42
C LEU A 89 6.44 -0.42 -16.82
N SER A 90 7.21 0.05 -17.80
CA SER A 90 7.29 -0.57 -19.12
C SER A 90 8.51 -1.47 -19.15
N VAL A 91 8.28 -2.78 -19.37
CA VAL A 91 9.32 -3.81 -19.28
C VAL A 91 9.89 -4.13 -20.66
N THR A 92 11.22 -4.19 -20.72
CA THR A 92 11.94 -4.61 -21.92
C THR A 92 12.88 -5.77 -21.56
N THR A 93 12.66 -6.94 -22.16
CA THR A 93 13.57 -8.09 -22.00
C THR A 93 14.46 -8.24 -23.23
N PRO A 94 15.79 -8.35 -23.08
CA PRO A 94 16.66 -8.73 -24.18
C PRO A 94 16.48 -10.22 -24.50
N GLY A 95 15.61 -10.56 -25.45
CA GLY A 95 15.41 -11.95 -25.90
C GLY A 95 13.95 -12.31 -26.19
N ALA A 96 13.65 -13.61 -26.13
CA ALA A 96 12.31 -14.13 -26.41
C ALA A 96 11.30 -13.66 -25.35
N ALA A 97 10.07 -13.39 -25.81
CA ALA A 97 8.91 -13.07 -24.99
C ALA A 97 8.72 -14.10 -23.87
N SER A 98 8.99 -13.69 -22.62
CA SER A 98 8.68 -14.49 -21.43
C SER A 98 7.88 -13.62 -20.47
N PRO A 99 6.72 -14.09 -20.00
CA PRO A 99 5.95 -13.34 -19.02
C PRO A 99 6.75 -13.23 -17.72
N LEU A 100 6.64 -12.07 -17.06
CA LEU A 100 7.12 -11.91 -15.69
C LEU A 100 5.94 -12.13 -14.73
N PRO A 101 6.10 -12.92 -13.66
CA PRO A 101 5.01 -13.15 -12.72
C PRO A 101 4.68 -11.89 -11.91
N ALA A 102 3.44 -11.81 -11.43
CA ALA A 102 3.01 -10.84 -10.42
C ALA A 102 3.91 -10.92 -9.17
N GLY A 103 4.15 -9.78 -8.54
CA GLY A 103 5.06 -9.68 -7.42
C GLY A 103 6.54 -9.60 -7.80
N THR A 104 6.87 -9.52 -9.09
CA THR A 104 8.26 -9.30 -9.53
C THR A 104 8.76 -7.96 -9.02
N VAL A 105 9.87 -7.96 -8.31
CA VAL A 105 10.43 -6.77 -7.66
C VAL A 105 11.46 -6.08 -8.54
N PHE A 106 11.28 -4.79 -8.75
CA PHE A 106 12.19 -3.88 -9.43
C PHE A 106 12.76 -2.86 -8.44
N ALA A 107 14.02 -2.52 -8.62
CA ALA A 107 14.69 -1.44 -7.91
C ALA A 107 15.23 -0.41 -8.91
N LEU A 108 15.27 0.86 -8.51
CA LEU A 108 15.92 1.89 -9.31
C LEU A 108 17.45 1.69 -9.29
N ARG A 109 18.07 1.71 -10.47
CA ARG A 109 19.50 1.38 -10.62
C ARG A 109 20.46 2.30 -9.83
N ARG A 110 20.05 3.54 -9.55
CA ARG A 110 20.87 4.56 -8.86
C ARG A 110 20.28 5.01 -7.54
N ASP A 111 19.39 4.21 -6.96
CA ASP A 111 18.72 4.58 -5.73
C ASP A 111 19.48 4.11 -4.49
N THR A 112 19.98 5.07 -3.72
CA THR A 112 20.66 4.81 -2.44
C THR A 112 19.70 4.60 -1.27
N SER A 113 18.39 4.87 -1.45
CA SER A 113 17.37 4.61 -0.41
C SER A 113 16.82 3.19 -0.45
N GLY A 114 17.17 2.38 -1.46
CA GLY A 114 16.83 0.96 -1.52
C GLY A 114 15.36 0.67 -1.81
N ARG A 115 14.64 1.59 -2.49
CA ARG A 115 13.20 1.43 -2.77
C ARG A 115 12.95 0.29 -3.74
N ARG A 116 11.91 -0.49 -3.44
CA ARG A 116 11.55 -1.72 -4.16
C ARG A 116 10.09 -1.70 -4.54
N PHE A 117 9.82 -1.86 -5.83
CA PHE A 117 8.48 -1.85 -6.38
C PHE A 117 8.14 -3.24 -6.93
N ALA A 118 7.03 -3.82 -6.48
CA ALA A 118 6.52 -5.07 -7.02
C ALA A 118 5.42 -4.83 -8.04
N THR A 119 5.38 -5.65 -9.08
CA THR A 119 4.28 -5.65 -10.07
C THR A 119 2.99 -6.18 -9.44
N ASP A 120 1.86 -5.55 -9.75
CA ASP A 120 0.54 -5.96 -9.25
C ASP A 120 -0.01 -7.19 -9.99
N ALA A 121 0.44 -7.41 -11.22
CA ALA A 121 -0.03 -8.46 -12.11
C ALA A 121 1.14 -9.07 -12.90
N ASP A 122 0.86 -10.19 -13.57
CA ASP A 122 1.77 -10.76 -14.55
C ASP A 122 2.01 -9.74 -15.66
N VAL A 123 3.27 -9.60 -16.08
CA VAL A 123 3.64 -8.72 -17.20
C VAL A 123 3.74 -9.57 -18.45
N PRO A 124 2.81 -9.42 -19.40
CA PRO A 124 2.95 -10.09 -20.68
C PRO A 124 3.97 -9.35 -21.53
N VAL A 125 5.20 -9.85 -21.59
CA VAL A 125 6.27 -9.24 -22.39
C VAL A 125 6.13 -9.72 -23.83
N GLN A 126 5.64 -8.85 -24.71
CA GLN A 126 5.45 -9.10 -26.14
C GLN A 126 6.53 -8.40 -26.99
N PRO A 127 6.77 -8.85 -28.24
CA PRO A 127 7.80 -8.28 -29.12
C PRO A 127 7.34 -6.94 -29.73
N VAL A 128 6.97 -5.97 -28.91
CA VAL A 128 6.59 -4.61 -29.29
C VAL A 128 7.61 -3.66 -28.69
N GLY A 129 8.37 -2.96 -29.54
CA GLY A 129 9.44 -2.06 -29.09
C GLY A 129 9.01 -0.61 -28.96
N ALA A 130 8.06 -0.18 -29.80
CA ALA A 130 7.52 1.17 -29.78
C ALA A 130 6.08 1.17 -30.30
N VAL A 131 5.30 2.17 -29.87
CA VAL A 131 3.93 2.38 -30.34
C VAL A 131 3.75 3.85 -30.69
N GLU A 132 3.25 4.11 -31.90
CA GLU A 132 2.98 5.45 -32.39
C GLU A 132 1.47 5.69 -32.46
N ALA A 133 1.00 6.78 -31.86
CA ALA A 133 -0.41 7.18 -31.90
C ALA A 133 -0.64 8.20 -33.02
N SER A 134 -1.71 8.00 -33.80
CA SER A 134 -2.12 8.91 -34.86
C SER A 134 -3.64 8.99 -34.97
N GLY A 135 -4.15 10.03 -35.63
CA GLY A 135 -5.58 10.30 -35.72
C GLY A 135 -6.07 11.30 -34.68
N ARG A 136 -7.37 11.29 -34.42
CA ARG A 136 -8.04 12.27 -33.55
C ARG A 136 -9.25 11.60 -32.92
N LEU A 137 -9.58 12.00 -31.69
CA LEU A 137 -10.87 11.72 -31.06
C LEU A 137 -11.41 13.02 -30.46
N LEU A 138 -12.52 13.51 -30.99
CA LEU A 138 -13.33 14.58 -30.41
C LEU A 138 -14.82 14.31 -30.61
N THR A 139 -15.21 13.88 -31.81
CA THR A 139 -16.61 13.69 -32.21
C THR A 139 -16.90 12.24 -32.60
N THR A 140 -18.18 11.86 -32.58
CA THR A 140 -18.64 10.55 -33.04
C THR A 140 -18.19 10.30 -34.49
N GLY A 141 -17.64 9.12 -34.76
CA GLY A 141 -17.07 8.71 -36.05
C GLY A 141 -15.58 8.97 -36.19
N ASP A 142 -14.98 9.75 -35.30
CA ASP A 142 -13.53 9.93 -35.23
C ASP A 142 -12.83 8.61 -34.88
N ALA A 143 -11.57 8.48 -35.29
CA ALA A 143 -10.75 7.32 -34.99
C ALA A 143 -9.31 7.71 -34.59
N LEU A 144 -8.78 6.97 -33.63
CA LEU A 144 -7.38 6.98 -33.21
C LEU A 144 -6.76 5.63 -33.53
N GLU A 145 -5.57 5.62 -34.12
CA GLU A 145 -4.81 4.42 -34.44
C GLU A 145 -3.49 4.40 -33.68
N LEU A 146 -3.21 3.25 -33.06
CA LEU A 146 -1.95 2.93 -32.41
C LEU A 146 -1.20 1.93 -33.31
N THR A 147 -0.10 2.37 -33.91
CA THR A 147 0.76 1.55 -34.78
C THR A 147 1.84 0.89 -33.93
N LEU A 148 1.90 -0.44 -33.94
CA LEU A 148 2.83 -1.22 -33.13
C LEU A 148 4.07 -1.58 -33.95
N HIS A 149 5.23 -1.10 -33.52
CA HIS A 149 6.52 -1.43 -34.12
C HIS A 149 7.11 -2.64 -33.41
N THR A 150 7.06 -3.79 -34.08
CA THR A 150 7.49 -5.06 -33.50
C THR A 150 9.01 -5.23 -33.52
N THR A 151 9.56 -5.88 -32.50
CA THR A 151 10.97 -6.25 -32.40
C THR A 151 11.20 -7.70 -32.80
N THR A 152 12.45 -8.17 -32.69
CA THR A 152 12.80 -9.56 -32.98
C THR A 152 12.13 -10.52 -31.98
N GLY A 153 11.15 -11.27 -32.45
CA GLY A 153 10.40 -12.26 -31.66
C GLY A 153 9.05 -12.55 -32.31
N THR A 154 8.34 -13.55 -31.78
CA THR A 154 6.96 -13.82 -32.18
C THR A 154 6.08 -13.89 -30.94
N ALA A 155 4.92 -13.25 -31.01
CA ALA A 155 3.85 -13.46 -30.04
C ALA A 155 2.94 -14.57 -30.57
N ALA A 156 2.27 -15.29 -29.67
CA ALA A 156 1.23 -16.23 -30.06
C ALA A 156 -0.11 -15.52 -30.09
N ALA A 157 -0.95 -15.84 -31.08
CA ALA A 157 -2.34 -15.41 -31.09
C ALA A 157 -3.03 -15.74 -29.75
N GLY A 158 -3.71 -14.75 -29.17
CA GLY A 158 -4.35 -14.83 -27.86
C GLY A 158 -3.45 -14.54 -26.66
N ALA A 159 -2.12 -14.40 -26.84
CA ALA A 159 -1.24 -13.97 -25.76
C ALA A 159 -1.60 -12.54 -25.33
N GLU A 160 -1.63 -12.25 -24.04
CA GLU A 160 -2.01 -10.93 -23.57
C GLU A 160 -0.97 -9.87 -23.99
N LEU A 161 -1.40 -8.64 -24.27
CA LEU A 161 -0.57 -7.47 -24.48
C LEU A 161 -1.11 -6.36 -23.58
N SER A 162 -0.22 -5.63 -22.92
CA SER A 162 -0.57 -4.43 -22.16
C SER A 162 0.12 -3.20 -22.74
N LEU A 163 -0.66 -2.14 -22.94
CA LEU A 163 -0.19 -0.84 -23.43
C LEU A 163 -0.53 0.22 -22.39
N LEU A 164 0.47 0.95 -21.91
CA LEU A 164 0.22 2.21 -21.21
C LEU A 164 -0.03 3.30 -22.24
N VAL A 165 -1.20 3.92 -22.15
CA VAL A 165 -1.51 5.14 -22.91
C VAL A 165 -1.38 6.31 -21.96
N ASP A 166 -0.37 7.15 -22.20
CA ASP A 166 -0.22 8.41 -21.49
C ASP A 166 -1.00 9.51 -22.22
N VAL A 167 -2.06 9.99 -21.58
CA VAL A 167 -2.96 11.02 -22.11
C VAL A 167 -2.56 12.34 -21.47
N ALA A 168 -2.37 13.38 -22.29
CA ALA A 168 -2.16 14.74 -21.82
C ALA A 168 -3.49 15.34 -21.30
N ALA A 169 -3.98 14.77 -20.21
CA ALA A 169 -5.25 15.09 -19.58
C ALA A 169 -5.25 16.47 -18.94
N ALA A 170 -6.44 17.02 -18.72
CA ALA A 170 -6.61 18.29 -18.03
C ALA A 170 -6.07 18.22 -16.58
N PRO A 171 -5.58 19.34 -16.01
CA PRO A 171 -5.12 19.38 -14.62
C PRO A 171 -6.17 18.85 -13.65
N GLY A 172 -5.74 18.00 -12.71
CA GLY A 172 -6.63 17.39 -11.70
C GLY A 172 -7.30 16.08 -12.15
N VAL A 173 -7.08 15.62 -13.38
CA VAL A 173 -7.48 14.27 -13.80
C VAL A 173 -6.40 13.27 -13.37
N ALA A 174 -6.67 12.53 -12.30
CA ALA A 174 -5.77 11.48 -11.84
C ALA A 174 -5.71 10.31 -12.86
N PRO A 175 -4.53 9.68 -13.05
CA PRO A 175 -4.38 8.50 -13.90
C PRO A 175 -5.08 7.28 -13.30
N SER A 176 -5.36 6.25 -14.10
CA SER A 176 -6.23 5.13 -13.70
C SER A 176 -5.72 4.29 -12.52
N TRP A 177 -4.40 4.27 -12.30
CA TRP A 177 -3.78 3.54 -11.19
C TRP A 177 -3.71 4.35 -9.88
N SER A 178 -4.10 5.63 -9.91
CA SER A 178 -4.15 6.47 -8.72
C SER A 178 -5.39 6.15 -7.86
N PRO A 179 -5.27 6.12 -6.52
CA PRO A 179 -6.44 6.01 -5.65
C PRO A 179 -7.42 7.18 -5.79
N ASP A 180 -6.95 8.34 -6.28
CA ASP A 180 -7.79 9.53 -6.51
C ASP A 180 -8.52 9.50 -7.86
N ALA A 181 -8.37 8.42 -8.64
CA ALA A 181 -9.05 8.26 -9.91
C ALA A 181 -10.56 8.07 -9.70
N ALA A 182 -11.33 9.13 -9.97
CA ALA A 182 -12.78 9.07 -9.86
C ALA A 182 -13.39 8.01 -10.80
N ASP A 183 -14.34 7.23 -10.29
CA ASP A 183 -15.21 6.39 -11.10
C ASP A 183 -16.41 7.21 -11.58
N VAL A 184 -16.41 7.53 -12.87
CA VAL A 184 -17.31 8.48 -13.50
C VAL A 184 -17.51 8.05 -14.93
N GLN A 185 -18.73 8.23 -15.43
CA GLN A 185 -19.11 7.81 -16.77
C GLN A 185 -18.09 8.30 -17.81
N PRO A 186 -17.58 7.42 -18.69
CA PRO A 186 -16.69 7.79 -19.77
C PRO A 186 -17.32 8.83 -20.71
N PRO A 187 -16.52 9.76 -21.27
CA PRO A 187 -17.01 10.77 -22.20
C PRO A 187 -17.28 10.20 -23.60
N ALA A 188 -17.00 8.92 -23.86
CA ALA A 188 -17.21 8.30 -25.15
C ALA A 188 -17.40 6.79 -25.02
N ASP A 189 -18.05 6.22 -26.03
CA ASP A 189 -18.09 4.79 -26.29
C ASP A 189 -17.09 4.48 -27.42
N LEU A 190 -16.09 3.64 -27.13
CA LEU A 190 -15.06 3.26 -28.09
C LEU A 190 -15.28 1.81 -28.55
N ARG A 191 -15.25 1.60 -29.87
CA ARG A 191 -15.12 0.28 -30.47
C ARG A 191 -13.68 0.06 -30.90
N TRP A 192 -13.11 -1.08 -30.55
CA TRP A 192 -11.73 -1.43 -30.87
C TRP A 192 -11.65 -2.43 -32.02
N GLU A 193 -10.74 -2.16 -32.95
CA GLU A 193 -10.48 -2.96 -34.14
C GLU A 193 -8.97 -3.18 -34.30
N ALA A 194 -8.55 -4.42 -34.50
CA ALA A 194 -7.20 -4.76 -34.90
C ALA A 194 -7.09 -4.74 -36.42
N ILE A 195 -6.04 -4.10 -36.93
CA ILE A 195 -5.70 -4.09 -38.36
C ILE A 195 -4.38 -4.86 -38.54
N GLY A 196 -4.44 -5.93 -39.33
CA GLY A 196 -3.28 -6.71 -39.71
C GLY A 196 -2.35 -6.00 -40.70
N PRO A 197 -1.10 -6.46 -40.86
CA PRO A 197 -0.17 -5.99 -41.90
C PRO A 197 -0.71 -6.05 -43.34
N ALA A 198 -1.67 -6.95 -43.61
CA ALA A 198 -2.35 -7.08 -44.90
C ALA A 198 -3.56 -6.14 -45.06
N GLY A 199 -3.92 -5.38 -44.02
CA GLY A 199 -5.11 -4.52 -43.98
C GLY A 199 -6.38 -5.23 -43.51
N THR A 200 -6.31 -6.50 -43.10
CA THR A 200 -7.43 -7.27 -42.56
C THR A 200 -7.91 -6.66 -41.24
N LEU A 201 -9.21 -6.45 -41.11
CA LEU A 201 -9.85 -5.92 -39.90
C LEU A 201 -10.46 -7.03 -39.07
N SER A 202 -10.22 -6.99 -37.76
CA SER A 202 -10.90 -7.84 -36.77
C SER A 202 -11.35 -7.00 -35.58
N ALA A 203 -12.55 -7.23 -35.07
CA ALA A 203 -12.93 -6.71 -33.76
C ALA A 203 -12.01 -7.30 -32.68
N VAL A 204 -11.71 -6.52 -31.65
CA VAL A 204 -10.91 -6.97 -30.50
C VAL A 204 -11.52 -6.46 -29.21
N ASP A 205 -11.61 -7.33 -28.21
CA ASP A 205 -12.04 -6.96 -26.87
C ASP A 205 -10.84 -6.38 -26.12
N VAL A 206 -10.94 -5.10 -25.75
CA VAL A 206 -9.90 -4.37 -25.02
C VAL A 206 -10.44 -4.04 -23.64
N HIS A 207 -9.73 -4.46 -22.60
CA HIS A 207 -9.94 -3.95 -21.26
C HIS A 207 -9.31 -2.57 -21.14
N ASP A 208 -10.15 -1.54 -21.06
CA ASP A 208 -9.74 -0.14 -21.06
C ASP A 208 -9.88 0.50 -19.67
N THR A 209 -8.75 0.81 -19.03
CA THR A 209 -8.72 1.56 -17.75
C THR A 209 -8.57 3.07 -17.94
N THR A 210 -8.34 3.55 -19.17
CA THR A 210 -8.22 4.98 -19.52
C THR A 210 -9.57 5.72 -19.46
N GLY A 211 -10.68 4.98 -19.33
CA GLY A 211 -12.03 5.52 -19.29
C GLY A 211 -12.39 6.20 -20.60
N ALA A 212 -12.25 5.48 -21.72
CA ALA A 212 -12.36 6.01 -23.07
C ALA A 212 -11.37 7.17 -23.33
N LEU A 213 -10.10 6.95 -23.03
CA LEU A 213 -8.99 7.89 -23.24
C LEU A 213 -9.19 9.25 -22.57
N ARG A 214 -9.90 9.27 -21.44
CA ARG A 214 -10.09 10.45 -20.59
C ARG A 214 -8.87 10.75 -19.74
N ARG A 215 -8.17 9.71 -19.30
CA ARG A 215 -7.00 9.76 -18.39
C ARG A 215 -5.93 8.79 -18.86
N SER A 216 -4.69 8.97 -18.38
CA SER A 216 -3.64 7.98 -18.59
C SER A 216 -4.03 6.66 -17.92
N GLY A 217 -3.75 5.54 -18.59
CA GLY A 217 -4.15 4.22 -18.12
C GLY A 217 -3.65 3.09 -19.02
N LEU A 218 -3.97 1.86 -18.62
CA LEU A 218 -3.62 0.65 -19.35
C LEU A 218 -4.77 0.22 -20.28
N LEU A 219 -4.38 -0.23 -21.47
CA LEU A 219 -5.18 -1.04 -22.38
C LEU A 219 -4.63 -2.46 -22.37
N THR A 220 -5.45 -3.44 -22.03
CA THR A 220 -5.07 -4.86 -22.06
C THR A 220 -5.92 -5.59 -23.09
N LEU A 221 -5.28 -6.37 -23.96
CA LEU A 221 -5.95 -7.07 -25.05
C LEU A 221 -5.24 -8.39 -25.38
N PRO A 222 -5.97 -9.42 -25.85
CA PRO A 222 -5.35 -10.60 -26.44
C PRO A 222 -4.72 -10.25 -27.79
N TRP A 223 -3.58 -10.85 -28.11
CA TRP A 223 -2.86 -10.69 -29.37
C TRP A 223 -3.76 -11.14 -30.54
N PRO A 224 -4.23 -10.22 -31.41
CA PRO A 224 -5.10 -10.55 -32.52
C PRO A 224 -4.39 -11.39 -33.57
N ALA A 225 -5.00 -12.48 -34.03
CA ALA A 225 -4.42 -13.35 -35.05
C ALA A 225 -4.13 -12.62 -36.38
N VAL A 226 -4.89 -11.55 -36.69
CA VAL A 226 -4.66 -10.73 -37.89
C VAL A 226 -3.30 -10.01 -37.87
N TRP A 227 -2.67 -9.83 -36.71
CA TRP A 227 -1.34 -9.22 -36.59
C TRP A 227 -0.21 -10.17 -37.00
N ASP A 228 -0.46 -11.48 -37.03
CA ASP A 228 0.50 -12.50 -37.46
C ASP A 228 0.48 -12.73 -38.98
N GLU A 229 -0.43 -12.07 -39.70
CA GLU A 229 -0.52 -12.14 -41.16
C GLU A 229 0.69 -11.49 -41.83
N ALA A 230 1.17 -12.08 -42.93
CA ALA A 230 2.21 -11.47 -43.74
C ALA A 230 1.68 -10.21 -44.45
N GLY A 231 2.42 -9.11 -44.37
CA GLY A 231 2.06 -7.86 -45.03
C GLY A 231 3.18 -6.83 -45.00
N ALA A 232 2.93 -5.68 -45.63
CA ALA A 232 3.92 -4.61 -45.75
C ALA A 232 3.82 -3.57 -44.63
N ASP A 233 2.65 -3.44 -44.00
CA ASP A 233 2.39 -2.47 -42.95
C ASP A 233 2.66 -3.04 -41.56
N ALA A 234 2.90 -2.15 -40.59
CA ALA A 234 2.92 -2.54 -39.19
C ALA A 234 1.50 -2.85 -38.67
N PRO A 235 1.35 -3.78 -37.70
CA PRO A 235 0.10 -4.01 -37.00
C PRO A 235 -0.45 -2.72 -36.36
N ARG A 236 -1.78 -2.53 -36.42
CA ARG A 236 -2.45 -1.36 -35.82
C ARG A 236 -3.59 -1.79 -34.90
N LEU A 237 -3.79 -1.02 -33.83
CA LEU A 237 -4.98 -1.06 -32.99
C LEU A 237 -5.75 0.26 -33.19
N ARG A 238 -7.00 0.17 -33.62
CA ARG A 238 -7.84 1.32 -33.95
C ARG A 238 -9.00 1.44 -32.96
N ALA A 239 -9.10 2.60 -32.32
CA ALA A 239 -10.26 3.01 -31.53
C ALA A 239 -11.17 3.89 -32.39
N VAL A 240 -12.45 3.54 -32.50
CA VAL A 240 -13.47 4.31 -33.21
C VAL A 240 -14.53 4.80 -32.22
N ALA A 241 -14.77 6.10 -32.16
CA ALA A 241 -15.82 6.67 -31.31
C ALA A 241 -17.20 6.41 -31.89
N THR A 242 -18.00 5.56 -31.24
CA THR A 242 -19.41 5.31 -31.61
C THR A 242 -20.36 6.30 -30.95
N GLY A 243 -19.94 6.93 -29.85
CA GLY A 243 -20.52 8.10 -29.23
C GLY A 243 -19.43 8.91 -28.54
N ALA A 244 -19.44 10.24 -28.65
CA ALA A 244 -18.42 11.07 -28.01
C ALA A 244 -18.99 12.41 -27.51
N SER A 245 -18.56 12.79 -26.32
CA SER A 245 -18.83 14.06 -25.66
C SER A 245 -17.55 14.63 -25.03
N TYR A 246 -16.40 14.45 -25.70
CA TYR A 246 -15.15 15.07 -25.27
C TYR A 246 -15.24 16.60 -25.34
N THR A 247 -14.76 17.28 -24.30
CA THR A 247 -14.70 18.75 -24.28
C THR A 247 -13.54 19.29 -25.12
N GLU A 248 -12.48 18.51 -25.29
CA GLU A 248 -11.32 18.83 -26.11
C GLU A 248 -10.81 17.59 -26.84
N PRO A 249 -10.06 17.73 -27.96
CA PRO A 249 -9.48 16.57 -28.64
C PRO A 249 -8.54 15.80 -27.72
N VAL A 250 -8.68 14.47 -27.69
CA VAL A 250 -7.77 13.59 -26.96
C VAL A 250 -6.34 13.78 -27.50
N ARG A 251 -5.39 14.06 -26.61
CA ARG A 251 -3.97 14.20 -26.92
C ARG A 251 -3.20 13.08 -26.24
N ILE A 252 -2.59 12.21 -27.05
CA ILE A 252 -1.70 11.16 -26.55
C ILE A 252 -0.29 11.73 -26.45
N ALA A 253 0.28 11.71 -25.25
CA ALA A 253 1.66 12.13 -25.01
C ALA A 253 2.64 11.02 -25.41
N ALA A 254 2.36 9.79 -25.02
CA ALA A 254 3.16 8.61 -25.36
C ALA A 254 2.32 7.33 -25.22
N VAL A 255 2.78 6.25 -25.87
CA VAL A 255 2.28 4.90 -25.63
C VAL A 255 3.46 3.98 -25.37
N SER A 256 3.43 3.25 -24.25
CA SER A 256 4.51 2.34 -23.86
C SER A 256 4.00 0.90 -23.81
N PRO A 257 4.62 -0.04 -24.53
CA PRO A 257 4.23 -1.44 -24.52
C PRO A 257 4.70 -2.15 -23.23
N ASN A 258 4.19 -3.37 -23.02
CA ASN A 258 4.57 -4.26 -21.93
C ASN A 258 4.51 -3.55 -20.57
N ALA A 259 3.45 -2.77 -20.38
CA ALA A 259 3.29 -1.91 -19.23
C ALA A 259 2.50 -2.59 -18.11
N VAL A 260 2.92 -2.38 -16.87
CA VAL A 260 2.25 -2.94 -15.68
C VAL A 260 2.26 -1.93 -14.54
N VAL A 261 1.20 -1.93 -13.73
CA VAL A 261 1.20 -1.18 -12.47
C VAL A 261 2.17 -1.85 -11.49
N ALA A 262 3.03 -1.04 -10.89
CA ALA A 262 3.91 -1.46 -9.82
C ALA A 262 3.73 -0.56 -8.60
N ARG A 263 3.80 -1.16 -7.41
CA ARG A 263 3.63 -0.46 -6.13
C ARG A 263 4.90 -0.52 -5.33
N HIS A 264 5.19 0.52 -4.55
CA HIS A 264 6.23 0.53 -3.52
C HIS A 264 5.83 -0.42 -2.39
N ARG A 265 5.98 -1.71 -2.70
CA ARG A 265 5.48 -2.86 -1.96
C ARG A 265 6.45 -4.00 -2.26
N GLU A 266 7.20 -4.42 -1.27
CA GLU A 266 8.08 -5.57 -1.34
C GLU A 266 7.45 -6.71 -0.54
N PRO A 267 6.85 -7.72 -1.21
CA PRO A 267 6.32 -8.89 -0.53
C PRO A 267 7.44 -9.66 0.16
N ARG A 268 7.26 -9.99 1.44
CA ARG A 268 8.17 -10.81 2.22
C ARG A 268 7.42 -11.93 2.94
N SER A 269 8.17 -12.98 3.24
CA SER A 269 7.73 -14.06 4.11
C SER A 269 8.77 -14.30 5.19
N ALA A 270 8.33 -14.54 6.41
CA ALA A 270 9.20 -14.90 7.52
C ALA A 270 8.62 -16.09 8.28
N ASP A 271 9.51 -17.01 8.66
CA ASP A 271 9.19 -18.03 9.66
C ASP A 271 9.38 -17.42 11.05
N VAL A 272 8.30 -17.38 11.83
CA VAL A 272 8.29 -16.83 13.20
C VAL A 272 7.97 -17.90 14.24
N SER A 273 8.13 -19.17 13.87
CA SER A 273 7.81 -20.33 14.71
C SER A 273 8.57 -20.33 16.03
N ASP A 274 9.83 -19.92 16.04
CA ASP A 274 10.64 -19.84 17.27
C ASP A 274 10.11 -18.79 18.25
N GLN A 275 9.73 -17.60 17.75
CA GLN A 275 9.15 -16.54 18.57
C GLN A 275 7.80 -17.00 19.16
N VAL A 276 6.95 -17.56 18.31
CA VAL A 276 5.61 -18.01 18.67
C VAL A 276 5.65 -19.23 19.61
N GLY A 277 6.58 -20.16 19.41
CA GLY A 277 6.76 -21.34 20.26
C GLY A 277 7.13 -20.98 21.71
N GLY A 278 7.75 -19.82 21.93
CA GLY A 278 8.02 -19.28 23.25
C GLY A 278 6.80 -18.67 23.97
N PHE A 279 5.65 -18.55 23.31
CA PHE A 279 4.50 -17.88 23.91
C PHE A 279 3.78 -18.76 24.93
N LEU A 280 3.74 -18.26 26.15
CA LEU A 280 2.72 -18.69 27.12
C LEU A 280 1.35 -18.15 26.69
N PRO A 281 0.23 -18.82 27.04
CA PRO A 281 -1.13 -18.40 26.68
C PRO A 281 -1.56 -17.19 27.55
N LEU A 282 -0.85 -16.09 27.38
CA LEU A 282 -1.00 -14.84 28.10
C LEU A 282 -1.34 -13.71 27.11
N PRO A 283 -2.09 -12.69 27.55
CA PRO A 283 -2.37 -11.49 26.78
C PRO A 283 -1.12 -10.79 26.20
N GLU A 284 -1.37 -9.97 25.16
CA GLU A 284 -0.44 -8.93 24.66
C GLU A 284 0.94 -9.44 24.23
N ARG A 285 1.02 -10.70 23.80
CA ARG A 285 2.25 -11.22 23.19
C ARG A 285 2.55 -10.48 21.90
N SER A 286 3.82 -10.44 21.52
CA SER A 286 4.25 -9.75 20.32
C SER A 286 5.28 -10.52 19.52
N VAL A 287 5.15 -10.50 18.21
CA VAL A 287 6.17 -10.93 17.26
C VAL A 287 6.91 -9.69 16.75
N GLY A 288 8.24 -9.73 16.75
CA GLY A 288 9.09 -8.69 16.18
C GLY A 288 9.52 -9.05 14.76
N LEU A 289 9.55 -8.05 13.89
CA LEU A 289 10.08 -8.14 12.54
C LEU A 289 11.27 -7.20 12.40
N ASP A 290 12.45 -7.80 12.36
CA ASP A 290 13.68 -7.07 12.13
C ASP A 290 13.62 -6.37 10.76
N ASP A 291 14.15 -5.15 10.69
CA ASP A 291 14.17 -4.29 9.49
C ASP A 291 12.79 -3.90 8.90
N ALA A 292 11.69 -4.10 9.63
CA ALA A 292 10.34 -3.70 9.20
C ALA A 292 9.85 -2.37 9.81
N GLY A 293 10.55 -1.84 10.81
CA GLY A 293 10.18 -0.60 11.50
C GLY A 293 10.06 0.58 10.54
N GLY A 294 8.93 1.29 10.62
CA GLY A 294 8.61 2.44 9.75
C GLY A 294 8.25 2.08 8.30
N ALA A 295 8.48 0.84 7.86
CA ALA A 295 8.26 0.37 6.50
C ALA A 295 7.14 -0.68 6.38
N LEU A 296 6.63 -1.22 7.48
CA LEU A 296 5.60 -2.27 7.45
C LEU A 296 4.25 -1.74 6.95
N LEU A 297 3.74 -2.27 5.84
CA LEU A 297 2.38 -1.96 5.38
C LEU A 297 1.36 -2.54 6.37
N ASP A 298 0.35 -1.76 6.69
CA ASP A 298 -0.63 -2.03 7.75
C ASP A 298 -2.08 -1.96 7.23
N GLY A 299 -2.26 -2.08 5.91
CA GLY A 299 -3.57 -2.22 5.28
C GLY A 299 -4.23 -3.54 5.63
N GLU A 300 -5.53 -3.63 5.38
CA GLU A 300 -6.28 -4.86 5.57
C GLU A 300 -5.71 -5.96 4.67
N GLY A 301 -5.32 -7.09 5.27
CA GLY A 301 -4.70 -8.21 4.55
C GLY A 301 -3.23 -8.02 4.15
N ASP A 302 -2.59 -6.89 4.47
CA ASP A 302 -1.16 -6.69 4.16
C ASP A 302 -0.23 -7.50 5.06
N VAL A 303 -0.70 -7.85 6.27
CA VAL A 303 0.02 -8.70 7.22
C VAL A 303 -0.87 -9.85 7.64
N VAL A 304 -0.45 -11.07 7.29
CA VAL A 304 -1.18 -12.31 7.57
C VAL A 304 -0.24 -13.33 8.20
N LEU A 305 -0.62 -13.86 9.35
CA LEU A 305 0.09 -14.94 10.03
C LEU A 305 -0.74 -16.23 9.94
N ALA A 306 -0.18 -17.27 9.33
CA ALA A 306 -0.77 -18.59 9.34
C ALA A 306 -0.03 -19.47 10.35
N VAL A 307 -0.72 -19.88 11.42
CA VAL A 307 -0.12 -20.57 12.57
C VAL A 307 -0.92 -21.80 13.02
N THR A 308 -0.22 -22.88 13.36
CA THR A 308 -0.83 -24.06 14.00
C THR A 308 -1.09 -23.81 15.49
N GLU A 309 -2.36 -23.83 15.90
CA GLU A 309 -2.78 -23.64 17.28
C GLU A 309 -2.91 -24.97 18.05
N ARG A 310 -3.25 -24.91 19.34
CA ARG A 310 -3.38 -26.09 20.23
C ARG A 310 -4.41 -27.13 19.79
N ASP A 311 -5.38 -26.74 18.97
CA ASP A 311 -6.35 -27.67 18.38
C ASP A 311 -5.73 -28.55 17.29
N GLY A 312 -4.49 -28.28 16.89
CA GLY A 312 -3.78 -28.99 15.83
C GLY A 312 -4.13 -28.48 14.43
N GLU A 313 -5.02 -27.50 14.33
CA GLU A 313 -5.46 -26.89 13.07
C GLU A 313 -4.63 -25.64 12.77
N ARG A 314 -4.50 -25.34 11.48
CA ARG A 314 -3.84 -24.12 11.00
C ARG A 314 -4.87 -23.01 10.89
N HIS A 315 -4.60 -21.89 11.57
CA HIS A 315 -5.47 -20.72 11.55
C HIS A 315 -4.74 -19.52 10.97
N GLU A 316 -5.49 -18.69 10.25
CA GLU A 316 -5.02 -17.41 9.77
C GLU A 316 -5.39 -16.30 10.75
N TRP A 317 -4.43 -15.40 10.96
CA TRP A 317 -4.56 -14.19 11.75
C TRP A 317 -4.27 -12.99 10.85
N THR A 318 -5.09 -11.95 10.96
CA THR A 318 -5.01 -10.75 10.11
C THR A 318 -4.58 -9.52 10.91
N GLY A 319 -3.71 -8.72 10.34
CA GLY A 319 -3.29 -7.43 10.92
C GLY A 319 -4.40 -6.39 10.91
N VAL A 320 -4.54 -5.66 12.01
CA VAL A 320 -5.44 -4.51 12.15
C VAL A 320 -4.67 -3.28 12.67
N ARG A 321 -5.22 -2.08 12.42
CA ARG A 321 -4.65 -0.80 12.88
C ARG A 321 -5.15 -0.34 14.24
N SER A 322 -6.28 -0.89 14.68
CA SER A 322 -6.86 -0.56 15.97
C SER A 322 -7.71 -1.72 16.48
N TRP A 323 -7.94 -1.72 17.79
CA TRP A 323 -8.83 -2.68 18.44
C TRP A 323 -10.31 -2.34 18.32
N VAL A 324 -10.66 -1.29 17.57
CA VAL A 324 -12.04 -0.83 17.45
C VAL A 324 -12.88 -1.87 16.72
N ALA A 325 -14.06 -2.18 17.29
CA ALA A 325 -15.01 -3.15 16.75
C ALA A 325 -14.45 -4.59 16.63
N ILE A 326 -13.37 -4.90 17.36
CA ILE A 326 -12.80 -6.24 17.46
C ILE A 326 -13.36 -6.96 18.68
N GLY A 327 -13.92 -8.14 18.46
CA GLY A 327 -14.43 -9.03 19.49
C GLY A 327 -13.37 -10.00 20.04
N PRO A 328 -13.70 -10.72 21.13
CA PRO A 328 -12.78 -11.63 21.81
C PRO A 328 -12.48 -12.92 21.04
N ALA A 329 -13.29 -13.25 20.03
CA ALA A 329 -13.11 -14.44 19.20
C ALA A 329 -12.25 -14.18 17.95
N ASP A 330 -12.03 -12.91 17.60
CA ASP A 330 -11.41 -12.51 16.35
C ASP A 330 -9.91 -12.80 16.35
N ARG A 331 -9.44 -13.48 15.30
CA ARG A 331 -8.03 -13.80 15.09
C ARG A 331 -7.31 -12.64 14.43
N VAL A 332 -7.06 -11.62 15.22
CA VAL A 332 -6.37 -10.42 14.76
C VAL A 332 -5.23 -10.02 15.68
N PHE A 333 -4.28 -9.29 15.13
CA PHE A 333 -3.20 -8.65 15.89
C PHE A 333 -3.08 -7.19 15.45
N LEU A 334 -2.69 -6.33 16.37
CA LEU A 334 -2.39 -4.94 16.07
C LEU A 334 -1.02 -4.83 15.40
N VAL A 335 -0.95 -4.13 14.28
CA VAL A 335 0.30 -3.83 13.57
C VAL A 335 0.89 -2.53 14.11
N ASP A 336 2.00 -2.60 14.84
CA ASP A 336 2.83 -1.45 15.22
C ASP A 336 3.87 -1.23 14.10
N ARG A 337 3.51 -0.36 13.16
CA ARG A 337 4.36 -0.03 12.00
C ARG A 337 5.69 0.58 12.42
N ASP A 338 5.69 1.53 13.35
CA ASP A 338 6.90 2.26 13.74
C ASP A 338 7.95 1.33 14.33
N ARG A 339 7.54 0.35 15.12
CA ARG A 339 8.44 -0.63 15.75
C ARG A 339 8.62 -1.91 14.96
N GLY A 340 7.85 -2.14 13.89
CA GLY A 340 7.84 -3.40 13.16
C GLY A 340 7.40 -4.57 14.04
N ARG A 341 6.33 -4.40 14.83
CA ARG A 341 5.84 -5.42 15.77
C ARG A 341 4.38 -5.75 15.55
N LEU A 342 4.03 -7.02 15.78
CA LEU A 342 2.65 -7.52 15.74
C LEU A 342 2.22 -7.86 17.16
N ARG A 343 1.17 -7.22 17.69
CA ARG A 343 0.71 -7.42 19.07
C ARG A 343 -0.63 -8.14 19.10
N PHE A 344 -0.69 -9.30 19.74
CA PHE A 344 -1.91 -10.09 19.89
C PHE A 344 -2.86 -9.50 20.94
N GLY A 345 -4.13 -9.89 20.82
CA GLY A 345 -5.19 -9.44 21.71
C GLY A 345 -5.05 -9.94 23.15
N ASP A 346 -5.89 -9.38 24.01
CA ASP A 346 -5.94 -9.71 25.44
C ASP A 346 -7.08 -10.69 25.79
N GLY A 347 -7.84 -11.14 24.80
CA GLY A 347 -9.01 -12.01 24.98
C GLY A 347 -10.32 -11.26 25.25
N ARG A 348 -10.28 -9.92 25.35
CA ARG A 348 -11.45 -9.03 25.28
C ARG A 348 -11.50 -8.33 23.93
N ALA A 349 -10.38 -7.73 23.53
CA ALA A 349 -10.15 -7.15 22.23
C ALA A 349 -9.17 -8.04 21.46
N GLY A 350 -9.71 -8.85 20.55
CA GLY A 350 -8.97 -9.87 19.84
C GLY A 350 -8.66 -11.09 20.70
N ARG A 351 -8.51 -12.22 20.02
CA ARG A 351 -8.21 -13.51 20.65
C ARG A 351 -6.76 -13.56 21.14
N ILE A 352 -6.53 -14.30 22.23
CA ILE A 352 -5.17 -14.65 22.67
C ILE A 352 -4.67 -15.80 21.79
N LEU A 353 -3.52 -15.62 21.13
CA LEU A 353 -2.87 -16.70 20.38
C LEU A 353 -2.45 -17.83 21.32
N ARG A 354 -2.82 -19.06 20.98
CA ARG A 354 -2.48 -20.27 21.74
C ARG A 354 -1.73 -21.24 20.83
N PRO A 355 -0.40 -21.12 20.71
CA PRO A 355 0.37 -21.96 19.81
C PRO A 355 0.31 -23.44 20.23
N GLY A 356 0.42 -24.32 19.23
CA GLY A 356 0.64 -25.76 19.45
C GLY A 356 2.00 -26.02 20.13
N ALA A 357 2.27 -27.28 20.47
CA ALA A 357 3.56 -27.67 21.09
C ALA A 357 4.75 -27.46 20.14
N THR A 358 4.52 -27.59 18.84
CA THR A 358 5.45 -27.32 17.75
C THR A 358 4.72 -26.49 16.70
N PRO A 359 4.56 -25.16 16.90
CA PRO A 359 3.80 -24.34 15.99
C PRO A 359 4.57 -24.19 14.66
N ASP A 360 3.89 -24.39 13.53
CA ASP A 360 4.34 -23.87 12.23
C ASP A 360 3.70 -22.49 12.07
N ALA A 361 4.50 -21.43 12.13
CA ALA A 361 4.04 -20.05 12.10
C ALA A 361 4.70 -19.30 10.93
N GLN A 362 3.98 -19.18 9.82
CA GLN A 362 4.45 -18.49 8.62
C GLN A 362 3.77 -17.13 8.50
N LEU A 363 4.58 -16.08 8.49
CA LEU A 363 4.12 -14.71 8.31
C LEU A 363 4.32 -14.29 6.86
N ARG A 364 3.28 -13.74 6.26
CA ARG A 364 3.34 -13.00 4.98
C ARG A 364 3.07 -11.54 5.28
N PHE A 365 3.96 -10.67 4.82
CA PHE A 365 3.84 -9.23 4.99
C PHE A 365 4.42 -8.49 3.80
N ALA A 366 4.21 -7.19 3.73
CA ALA A 366 4.85 -6.36 2.72
C ALA A 366 5.47 -5.11 3.34
N LEU A 367 6.63 -4.75 2.83
CA LEU A 367 7.33 -3.52 3.20
C LEU A 367 7.12 -2.46 2.12
N GLY A 368 6.97 -1.21 2.54
CA GLY A 368 6.71 -0.10 1.64
C GLY A 368 6.02 1.09 2.32
N ALA A 369 5.48 1.98 1.50
CA ALA A 369 4.91 3.27 1.90
C ALA A 369 5.89 4.21 2.64
N GLY A 370 5.54 5.50 2.71
CA GLY A 370 6.37 6.57 3.26
C GLY A 370 6.72 7.64 2.21
N ARG A 371 7.17 8.81 2.68
CA ARG A 371 7.49 9.98 1.82
C ARG A 371 8.54 9.68 0.74
N GLU A 372 9.34 8.65 0.96
CA GLU A 372 10.40 8.25 0.04
C GLU A 372 9.88 7.57 -1.23
N GLY A 373 8.63 7.07 -1.25
CA GLY A 373 8.07 6.36 -2.40
C GLY A 373 7.72 7.23 -3.62
N ASN A 374 7.70 8.56 -3.48
CA ASN A 374 7.33 9.47 -4.58
C ASN A 374 8.48 9.61 -5.58
N LEU A 375 8.23 9.31 -6.85
CA LEU A 375 9.25 9.25 -7.90
C LEU A 375 8.90 10.14 -9.10
N GLY A 376 9.92 10.72 -9.74
CA GLY A 376 9.76 11.37 -11.04
C GLY A 376 9.79 10.38 -12.21
N ALA A 377 9.42 10.87 -13.41
CA ALA A 377 9.51 10.11 -14.66
C ALA A 377 10.96 9.78 -15.06
N GLY A 378 11.14 8.77 -15.91
CA GLY A 378 12.39 8.52 -16.64
C GLY A 378 13.46 7.77 -15.86
N GLY A 379 13.15 7.23 -14.68
CA GLY A 379 14.07 6.36 -13.94
C GLY A 379 14.32 5.02 -14.64
N GLU A 380 15.57 4.56 -14.64
CA GLU A 380 15.96 3.21 -15.06
C GLU A 380 15.80 2.23 -13.89
N TRP A 381 15.07 1.15 -14.13
CA TRP A 381 14.77 0.09 -13.16
C TRP A 381 15.40 -1.22 -13.59
N VAL A 382 15.85 -1.98 -12.60
CA VAL A 382 16.49 -3.28 -12.79
C VAL A 382 15.80 -4.29 -11.88
N GLN A 383 15.43 -5.42 -12.45
CA GLN A 383 14.96 -6.58 -11.68
C GLN A 383 16.17 -7.30 -11.06
N ASP A 384 15.99 -7.82 -9.84
CA ASP A 384 16.88 -8.84 -9.26
C ASP A 384 16.79 -10.13 -10.10
N GLY A 385 17.50 -10.17 -11.24
CA GLY A 385 17.35 -11.23 -12.26
C GLY A 385 17.67 -10.81 -13.71
N GLY A 386 17.77 -9.50 -13.99
CA GLY A 386 18.35 -8.98 -15.24
C GLY A 386 17.40 -8.33 -16.25
N ALA A 387 16.08 -8.33 -16.03
CA ALA A 387 15.16 -7.54 -16.86
C ALA A 387 15.31 -6.03 -16.54
N ALA A 388 15.18 -5.20 -17.58
CA ALA A 388 15.19 -3.75 -17.45
C ALA A 388 13.77 -3.22 -17.61
N ALA A 389 13.43 -2.19 -16.84
CA ALA A 389 12.18 -1.46 -16.99
C ALA A 389 12.43 0.05 -16.90
N ILE A 390 11.51 0.82 -17.45
CA ILE A 390 11.49 2.29 -17.32
C ILE A 390 10.19 2.73 -16.68
N ASN A 391 10.23 3.85 -15.96
CA ASN A 391 9.02 4.56 -15.56
C ASN A 391 8.68 5.61 -16.65
N PRO A 392 7.67 5.38 -17.51
CA PRO A 392 7.33 6.28 -18.60
C PRO A 392 6.58 7.54 -18.13
N VAL A 393 6.05 7.56 -16.91
CA VAL A 393 5.16 8.62 -16.40
C VAL A 393 5.74 9.27 -15.13
N ALA A 394 5.50 10.57 -14.95
CA ALA A 394 5.81 11.24 -13.68
C ALA A 394 4.67 10.94 -12.69
N ALA A 395 5.00 10.55 -11.46
CA ALA A 395 4.00 10.35 -10.42
C ALA A 395 3.42 11.68 -9.92
#